data_AF-A0A938XEW6-F1
#
_entry.id   AF-A0A938XEW6-F1
#
_cell.length_a   1.000
_cell.length_b   1.000
_cell.length_c   1.000
_cell.angle_alpha   90.00
_cell.angle_beta   90.00
_cell.angle_gamma   90.00
#
_symmetry.space_group_name_H-M   'P 1'
#
loop_
_entity.id
_entity.type
_entity.pdbx_description
1 polymer ?
#
loop_
_entity_poly.entity_id
_entity_poly.type
_entity_poly.pdbx_seq_one_letter_code
_entity_poly.pdbx_strand_id
1 'polypeptide(L)'
;MSNDIKAIETEYDGHRFRSRLEARWAVFFNAVGLTYEYEIEGFEMDGTRYLPDFYIPSLNRWFEIKGKPLSLNEIKKCEEFCRRLDNEMVWYKKS
;
A
#
# COMPACT_ATOMS: atom_id res chain seq x y z
N MET A 1 8.63 19.88 16.26
CA MET A 1 9.22 18.60 16.72
C MET A 1 8.41 17.48 16.10
N SER A 2 8.99 16.74 15.16
CA SER A 2 8.34 15.63 14.48
C SER A 2 8.27 14.43 15.44
N ASN A 3 7.06 14.07 15.86
CA ASN A 3 6.80 12.82 16.56
C ASN A 3 6.87 11.67 15.54
N ASP A 4 8.08 11.29 15.14
CA ASP A 4 8.31 10.04 14.43
C ASP A 4 8.13 8.88 15.41
N ILE A 5 6.87 8.48 15.61
CA ILE A 5 6.53 7.24 16.29
C ILE A 5 7.16 6.13 15.43
N LYS A 6 8.20 5.48 15.94
CA LYS A 6 8.77 4.30 15.29
C LYS A 6 7.66 3.30 15.06
N ALA A 7 7.43 2.96 13.80
CA ALA A 7 6.49 1.93 13.43
C ALA A 7 6.97 0.60 14.05
N ILE A 8 6.04 -0.11 14.70
CA ILE A 8 6.31 -1.40 15.32
C ILE A 8 5.91 -2.46 14.29
N GLU A 9 6.89 -3.26 13.87
CA GLU A 9 6.64 -4.42 13.01
C GLU A 9 5.65 -5.35 13.71
N THR A 10 4.63 -5.79 12.98
CA THR A 10 3.54 -6.59 13.55
C THR A 10 3.25 -7.77 12.63
N GLU A 11 3.23 -8.99 13.18
CA GLU A 11 2.89 -10.20 12.42
C GLU A 11 1.38 -10.47 12.51
N TYR A 12 0.76 -10.74 11.36
CA TYR A 12 -0.63 -11.19 11.28
C TYR A 12 -0.84 -11.92 9.94
N ASP A 13 -1.61 -13.00 9.95
CA ASP A 13 -2.07 -13.69 8.72
C ASP A 13 -0.93 -14.09 7.76
N GLY A 14 0.21 -14.51 8.33
CA GLY A 14 1.40 -14.90 7.57
C GLY A 14 2.24 -13.73 7.02
N HIS A 15 1.84 -12.48 7.26
CA HIS A 15 2.56 -11.28 6.84
C HIS A 15 3.23 -10.55 8.01
N ARG A 16 4.37 -9.91 7.74
CA ARG A 16 5.03 -8.98 8.66
C ARG A 16 4.78 -7.54 8.19
N PHE A 17 3.86 -6.87 8.86
CA PHE A 17 3.46 -5.49 8.55
C PHE A 17 4.49 -4.50 9.08
N ARG A 18 4.77 -3.44 8.32
CA ARG A 18 5.73 -2.39 8.72
C ARG A 18 5.20 -1.54 9.85
N SER A 19 3.88 -1.56 10.09
CA SER A 19 3.25 -0.86 11.20
C SER A 19 2.05 -1.60 11.79
N ARG A 20 1.75 -1.32 13.07
CA ARG A 20 0.49 -1.75 13.72
C ARG A 20 -0.76 -1.25 13.00
N LEU A 21 -0.68 -0.10 12.31
CA LEU A 21 -1.83 0.45 11.60
C LEU A 21 -2.16 -0.42 10.38
N GLU A 22 -1.15 -0.79 9.59
CA GLU A 22 -1.30 -1.74 8.48
C GLU A 22 -1.85 -3.08 8.96
N ALA A 23 -1.30 -3.66 10.03
CA ALA A 23 -1.81 -4.92 10.59
C ALA A 23 -3.28 -4.83 11.02
N ARG A 24 -3.72 -3.68 11.56
CA ARG A 24 -5.14 -3.48 11.91
C ARG A 24 -6.05 -3.40 10.68
N TRP A 25 -5.55 -2.89 9.56
CA TRP A 25 -6.30 -2.90 8.30
C TRP A 25 -6.41 -4.30 7.71
N ALA A 26 -5.35 -5.11 7.79
CA ALA A 26 -5.42 -6.52 7.43
C ALA A 26 -6.47 -7.28 8.26
N VAL A 27 -6.51 -7.06 9.59
CA VAL A 27 -7.56 -7.60 10.47
C VAL A 27 -8.95 -7.12 10.03
N PHE A 28 -9.10 -5.84 9.68
CA PHE A 28 -10.36 -5.29 9.22
C PHE A 28 -10.83 -5.97 7.92
N PHE A 29 -9.96 -6.08 6.91
CA PHE A 29 -10.27 -6.74 5.64
C PHE A 29 -10.74 -8.17 5.86
N ASN A 30 -10.01 -8.95 6.65
CA ASN A 30 -10.41 -10.31 7.02
C ASN A 30 -11.75 -10.35 7.75
N ALA A 31 -12.00 -9.43 8.69
CA ALA A 31 -13.25 -9.36 9.44
C ALA A 31 -14.48 -9.04 8.57
N VAL A 32 -14.30 -8.28 7.49
CA VAL A 32 -15.37 -7.98 6.53
C VAL A 32 -15.41 -8.92 5.33
N GLY A 33 -14.58 -9.97 5.32
CA GLY A 33 -14.53 -10.97 4.25
C GLY A 33 -13.88 -10.48 2.95
N LEU A 34 -13.05 -9.44 3.01
CA LEU A 34 -12.24 -8.98 1.89
C LEU A 34 -10.87 -9.65 1.91
N THR A 35 -10.53 -10.36 0.84
CA THR A 35 -9.15 -10.78 0.62
C THR A 35 -8.29 -9.58 0.27
N TYR A 36 -7.05 -9.58 0.75
CA TYR A 36 -6.06 -8.57 0.43
C TYR A 36 -4.75 -9.23 0.03
N GLU A 37 -3.95 -8.49 -0.71
CA GLU A 37 -2.57 -8.82 -1.01
C GLU A 37 -1.71 -7.69 -0.46
N TYR A 38 -0.74 -8.03 0.38
CA TYR A 38 0.12 -7.08 1.09
C TYR A 38 1.49 -6.98 0.42
N GLU A 39 1.97 -5.75 0.19
CA GLU A 39 3.23 -5.45 -0.50
C GLU A 39 3.43 -6.20 -1.83
N ILE A 40 2.39 -6.24 -2.68
CA ILE A 40 2.57 -6.64 -4.08
C ILE A 40 3.56 -5.66 -4.71
N GLU A 41 4.67 -6.22 -5.19
CA GLU A 41 5.63 -5.70 -6.16
C GLU A 41 5.60 -4.18 -6.45
N GLY A 42 6.71 -3.50 -6.17
CA GLY A 42 6.83 -2.06 -6.41
C GLY A 42 6.77 -1.71 -7.89
N PHE A 43 6.03 -0.64 -8.20
CA PHE A 43 5.91 -0.05 -9.51
C PHE A 43 7.05 0.95 -9.74
N GLU A 44 7.65 0.94 -10.93
CA GLU A 44 8.62 1.96 -11.36
C GLU A 44 8.02 2.77 -12.50
N MET A 45 7.92 4.09 -12.30
CA MET A 45 7.31 5.05 -13.22
C MET A 45 8.29 6.19 -13.44
N ASP A 46 8.95 6.24 -14.60
CA ASP A 46 9.93 7.28 -14.97
C ASP A 46 10.98 7.56 -13.87
N GLY A 47 11.52 6.49 -13.27
CA GLY A 47 12.49 6.56 -12.17
C GLY A 47 11.89 6.78 -10.78
N THR A 48 10.56 6.96 -10.68
CA THR A 48 9.84 7.02 -9.41
C THR A 48 9.32 5.65 -9.03
N ARG A 49 9.73 5.14 -7.86
CA ARG A 49 9.19 3.91 -7.30
C ARG A 49 7.99 4.18 -6.40
N TYR A 50 6.92 3.41 -6.58
CA TYR A 50 5.73 3.42 -5.74
C TYR A 50 5.38 2.00 -5.31
N LEU A 51 5.13 1.80 -4.02
CA LEU A 51 4.73 0.50 -3.48
C LEU A 51 3.49 0.75 -2.61
N PRO A 52 2.28 0.42 -3.11
CA PRO A 52 1.07 0.52 -2.30
C PRO A 52 1.11 -0.48 -1.14
N ASP A 53 0.45 -0.17 -0.03
CA ASP A 53 0.43 -1.05 1.14
C ASP A 53 -0.43 -2.30 0.90
N PHE A 54 -1.61 -2.15 0.28
CA PHE A 54 -2.55 -3.24 0.01
C PHE A 54 -3.16 -3.17 -1.38
N TYR A 55 -3.46 -4.34 -1.94
CA TYR A 55 -4.38 -4.51 -3.07
C TYR A 55 -5.58 -5.34 -2.64
N ILE A 56 -6.79 -4.92 -3.01
CA ILE A 56 -8.03 -5.65 -2.74
C ILE A 56 -8.61 -6.16 -4.07
N PRO A 57 -8.40 -7.44 -4.43
CA PRO A 57 -8.76 -7.97 -5.75
C PRO A 57 -10.25 -7.86 -6.08
N SER A 58 -11.12 -8.11 -5.09
CA SER A 58 -12.58 -8.06 -5.28
C SER A 58 -13.11 -6.67 -5.62
N LEU A 59 -12.37 -5.62 -5.24
CA LEU A 59 -12.68 -4.23 -5.57
C LEU A 59 -11.90 -3.73 -6.78
N ASN A 60 -10.86 -4.45 -7.20
CA ASN A 60 -9.84 -3.99 -8.14
C ASN A 60 -9.30 -2.60 -7.74
N ARG A 61 -8.84 -2.49 -6.48
CA ARG A 61 -8.38 -1.21 -5.89
C ARG A 61 -7.14 -1.39 -5.02
N TRP A 62 -6.29 -0.36 -5.04
CA TRP A 62 -5.09 -0.23 -4.22
C TRP A 62 -5.36 0.70 -3.03
N PHE A 63 -4.79 0.38 -1.88
CA PHE A 63 -4.95 1.14 -0.63
C PHE A 63 -3.59 1.52 -0.06
N GLU A 64 -3.45 2.81 0.25
CA GLU A 64 -2.33 3.38 0.99
C GLU A 64 -2.81 3.72 2.41
N ILE A 65 -2.15 3.19 3.42
CA ILE A 65 -2.54 3.32 4.81
C ILE A 65 -1.63 4.31 5.51
N LYS A 66 -2.19 5.45 5.94
CA LYS A 66 -1.47 6.45 6.74
C LYS A 66 -2.25 6.85 7.98
N GLY A 67 -1.54 7.04 9.09
CA GLY A 67 -2.09 7.59 10.33
C GLY A 67 -2.18 9.12 10.34
N LYS A 68 -1.73 9.78 9.27
CA LYS A 68 -1.76 11.23 9.07
C LYS A 68 -2.24 11.53 7.64
N PRO A 69 -2.78 12.73 7.36
CA PRO A 69 -3.08 13.15 6.00
C PRO A 69 -1.83 13.01 5.11
N LEU A 70 -2.04 12.53 3.89
CA LEU A 70 -0.99 12.46 2.87
C LEU A 70 -0.50 13.88 2.57
N SER A 71 0.81 14.03 2.39
CA SER A 71 1.38 15.24 1.81
C SER A 71 0.98 15.38 0.35
N LEU A 72 1.01 16.61 -0.18
CA LEU A 72 0.73 16.88 -1.60
C LEU A 72 1.61 16.03 -2.54
N ASN A 73 2.83 15.71 -2.14
CA ASN A 73 3.73 14.88 -2.94
C ASN A 73 3.31 13.40 -2.95
N GLU A 74 2.84 12.87 -1.82
CA GLU A 74 2.31 11.51 -1.73
C GLU A 74 0.98 11.38 -2.50
N ILE A 75 0.12 12.40 -2.42
CA ILE A 75 -1.12 12.45 -3.22
C ILE A 75 -0.78 12.41 -4.72
N LYS A 76 0.14 13.25 -5.19
CA LYS A 76 0.57 13.26 -6.59
C LYS A 76 1.08 11.90 -7.07
N LYS A 77 1.88 11.21 -6.25
CA LYS A 77 2.38 9.87 -6.57
C LYS A 77 1.24 8.84 -6.68
N CYS A 78 0.29 8.89 -5.74
CA CYS A 78 -0.89 8.02 -5.75
C CYS A 78 -1.78 8.29 -6.98
N GLU A 79 -2.01 9.56 -7.33
CA GLU A 79 -2.78 9.95 -8.52
C GLU A 79 -2.10 9.52 -9.82
N GLU A 80 -0.78 9.73 -9.92
CA GLU A 80 0.01 9.31 -11.08
C GLU A 80 0.00 7.78 -11.25
N PHE A 81 0.12 7.05 -10.14
CA PHE A 81 0.00 5.60 -10.13
C PHE A 81 -1.36 5.12 -10.64
N CYS A 82 -2.46 5.62 -10.07
CA CYS A 82 -3.82 5.26 -10.50
C CYS A 82 -4.04 5.55 -11.99
N ARG A 83 -3.60 6.72 -12.47
CA ARG A 83 -3.74 7.11 -13.87
C ARG A 83 -2.99 6.19 -14.83
N ARG A 84 -1.83 5.67 -14.44
CA ARG A 84 -1.00 4.80 -15.30
C ARG A 84 -1.47 3.35 -15.30
N LEU A 85 -2.00 2.84 -14.18
CA LEU A 85 -2.62 1.52 -14.14
C LEU A 85 -3.79 1.38 -15.13
N ASP A 86 -4.60 2.44 -15.28
CA ASP A 86 -5.71 2.47 -16.24
C ASP A 86 -5.25 2.51 -17.72
N ASN A 87 -3.97 2.74 -18.00
CA ASN A 87 -3.40 2.90 -19.34
C ASN A 87 -2.45 1.76 -19.76
N GLU A 88 -2.48 0.60 -19.09
CA GLU A 88 -1.70 -0.61 -19.40
C GLU A 88 -0.18 -0.37 -19.59
N MET A 89 0.64 -0.26 -18.54
CA MET A 89 2.10 -0.55 -18.67
C MET A 89 2.91 -0.76 -17.37
N VAL A 90 3.76 -1.80 -17.46
CA VAL A 90 4.97 -2.22 -16.70
C VAL A 90 4.82 -2.67 -15.24
N TRP A 91 4.59 -3.97 -15.07
CA TRP A 91 4.89 -4.71 -13.84
C TRP A 91 6.40 -5.01 -13.77
N TYR A 92 7.06 -4.73 -12.65
CA TYR A 92 8.40 -5.24 -12.39
C TYR A 92 8.35 -6.31 -11.30
N LYS A 93 8.48 -7.56 -11.72
CA LYS A 93 8.66 -8.68 -10.81
C LYS A 93 10.04 -8.57 -10.17
N LYS A 94 10.08 -8.37 -8.85
CA LYS A 94 11.34 -8.40 -8.10
C LYS A 94 11.86 -9.84 -8.17
N SER A 95 12.92 -10.06 -8.96
CA SER A 95 13.68 -11.32 -9.05
C SER A 95 14.30 -11.68 -7.70
#